data_AF-A3P1F5-F1
#
_entry.id   AF-A3P1F5-F1
#
_cell.length_a   1.000
_cell.length_b   1.000
_cell.length_c   1.000
_cell.angle_alpha   90.00
_cell.angle_beta   90.00
_cell.angle_gamma   90.00
#
_symmetry.space_group_name_H-M   'P 1'
#
loop_
_entity.id
_entity.type
_entity.pdbx_description
1 polymer ?
#
loop_
_entity_poly.entity_id
_entity_poly.type
_entity_poly.pdbx_seq_one_letter_code
_entity_poly.pdbx_strand_id
1 'polypeptide(L)'
;MGAGSQATGSNSVALGQGSIADRDNSVSVGSDGGERNVTNVANGWHDTDAVNFRQLREVARYAYSGIAAATALAMIPDVDAGKTFSIGVGTGGYLGYQAVAVGASARLGQNLKVRVGAGISAASTTWGAGASYSW
;
A
#
# COMPACT_ATOMS: atom_id res chain seq x y z
N MET A 1 25.25 6.88 -29.79
CA MET A 1 25.32 7.90 -28.72
C MET A 1 24.62 9.16 -29.23
N GLY A 2 23.84 9.83 -28.39
CA GLY A 2 23.08 11.02 -28.79
C GLY A 2 23.93 12.28 -28.76
N ALA A 3 23.62 13.28 -29.59
CA ALA A 3 24.35 14.56 -29.53
C ALA A 3 24.26 15.18 -28.13
N GLY A 4 25.40 15.58 -27.57
CA GLY A 4 25.47 16.15 -26.21
C GLY A 4 25.16 15.17 -25.08
N SER A 5 25.09 13.85 -25.33
CA SER A 5 25.00 12.86 -24.25
C SER A 5 26.32 12.76 -23.48
N GLN A 6 26.27 12.74 -22.15
CA GLN A 6 27.44 12.69 -21.28
C GLN A 6 27.34 11.52 -20.30
N ALA A 7 28.29 10.60 -20.36
CA ALA A 7 28.42 9.48 -19.42
C ALA A 7 29.68 9.70 -18.56
N THR A 8 29.52 10.40 -17.43
CA THR A 8 30.62 10.80 -16.54
C THR A 8 30.80 9.85 -15.36
N GLY A 9 29.78 9.06 -15.02
CA GLY A 9 29.91 7.97 -14.04
C GLY A 9 30.72 6.79 -14.58
N SER A 10 31.47 6.12 -13.72
CA SER A 10 32.19 4.88 -14.06
C SER A 10 31.20 3.79 -14.44
N ASN A 11 31.47 3.06 -15.53
CA ASN A 11 30.58 1.99 -16.03
C ASN A 11 29.14 2.47 -16.26
N SER A 12 28.96 3.68 -16.82
CA SER A 12 27.65 4.28 -17.07
C SER A 12 27.29 4.37 -18.56
N VAL A 13 26.00 4.54 -18.85
CA VAL A 13 25.46 4.74 -20.20
C VAL A 13 24.51 5.93 -20.23
N ALA A 14 24.80 6.93 -21.06
CA ALA A 14 23.87 8.01 -21.38
C ALA A 14 23.15 7.72 -22.70
N LEU A 15 21.85 7.40 -22.62
CA LEU A 15 21.03 6.99 -23.75
C LEU A 15 20.11 8.14 -24.21
N GLY A 16 20.37 8.65 -25.41
CA GLY A 16 19.58 9.74 -26.02
C GLY A 16 20.31 11.07 -26.06
N GLN A 17 19.82 11.99 -26.89
CA GLN A 17 20.37 13.34 -27.05
C GLN A 17 20.28 14.11 -25.73
N GLY A 18 21.38 14.74 -25.29
CA GLY A 18 21.40 15.54 -24.07
C GLY A 18 21.24 14.76 -22.76
N SER A 19 21.23 13.42 -22.79
CA SER A 19 21.16 12.63 -21.54
C SER A 19 22.45 12.74 -20.74
N ILE A 20 22.34 12.79 -19.41
CA ILE A 20 23.47 12.87 -18.49
C ILE A 20 23.40 11.66 -17.54
N ALA A 21 24.43 10.82 -17.58
CA ALA A 21 24.63 9.69 -16.68
C ALA A 21 25.86 9.97 -15.80
N ASP A 22 25.62 10.58 -14.64
CA ASP A 22 26.64 11.03 -13.68
C ASP A 22 26.82 10.08 -12.49
N ARG A 23 25.98 9.06 -12.36
CA ARG A 23 26.10 7.99 -11.36
C ARG A 23 26.81 6.77 -11.93
N ASP A 24 27.73 6.21 -11.16
CA ASP A 24 28.39 4.94 -11.48
C ASP A 24 27.37 3.80 -11.66
N ASN A 25 27.68 2.83 -12.54
CA ASN A 25 26.86 1.63 -12.79
C ASN A 25 25.39 1.95 -13.12
N SER A 26 25.14 2.96 -13.96
CA SER A 26 23.79 3.43 -14.26
C SER A 26 23.55 3.63 -15.76
N VAL A 27 22.27 3.56 -16.15
CA VAL A 27 21.80 3.99 -17.47
C VAL A 27 20.88 5.18 -17.26
N SER A 28 21.24 6.34 -17.80
CA SER A 28 20.37 7.52 -17.83
C SER A 28 19.69 7.65 -19.19
N VAL A 29 18.38 7.90 -19.18
CA VAL A 29 17.58 8.14 -20.40
C VAL A 29 17.25 9.63 -20.60
N GLY A 30 17.80 10.52 -19.78
CA GLY A 30 17.52 11.95 -19.83
C GLY A 30 18.49 12.76 -18.97
N SER A 31 18.04 13.92 -18.52
CA SER A 31 18.74 14.79 -17.56
C SER A 31 17.71 15.33 -16.56
N ASP A 32 18.18 15.97 -15.49
CA ASP A 32 17.30 16.70 -14.56
C ASP A 32 16.43 17.71 -15.33
N GLY A 33 15.10 17.64 -15.14
CA GLY A 33 14.10 18.44 -15.86
C GLY A 33 13.92 18.07 -17.34
N GLY A 34 14.65 17.07 -17.84
CA GLY A 34 14.64 16.56 -19.21
C GLY A 34 14.43 15.05 -19.26
N GLU A 35 13.59 14.51 -18.37
CA GLU A 35 13.33 13.10 -18.24
C GLU A 35 12.58 12.55 -19.46
N ARG A 36 12.76 11.26 -19.72
CA ARG A 36 12.03 10.56 -20.78
C ARG A 36 11.24 9.40 -20.20
N ASN A 37 10.05 9.19 -20.77
CA ASN A 37 9.28 8.00 -20.48
C ASN A 37 9.90 6.77 -21.14
N VAL A 38 10.02 5.68 -20.39
CA VAL A 38 10.32 4.35 -20.94
C VAL A 38 8.98 3.65 -21.18
N THR A 39 8.63 3.44 -22.45
CA THR A 39 7.31 2.92 -22.85
C THR A 39 7.39 1.46 -23.28
N ASN A 40 6.24 0.78 -23.33
CA ASN A 40 6.12 -0.63 -23.72
C ASN A 40 6.91 -1.61 -22.81
N VAL A 41 7.04 -1.27 -21.53
CA VAL A 41 7.66 -2.12 -20.52
C VAL A 41 6.69 -3.23 -20.11
N ALA A 42 7.04 -4.48 -20.42
CA ALA A 42 6.29 -5.66 -19.98
C ALA A 42 6.28 -5.78 -18.44
N ASN A 43 5.50 -6.72 -17.90
CA ASN A 43 5.57 -6.99 -16.47
C ASN A 43 6.90 -7.65 -16.12
N GLY A 44 7.54 -7.16 -15.05
CA GLY A 44 8.69 -7.83 -14.46
C GLY A 44 8.30 -9.19 -13.85
N TRP A 45 9.21 -10.15 -13.94
CA TRP A 45 9.08 -11.51 -13.42
C TRP A 45 10.14 -11.83 -12.36
N HIS A 46 11.38 -11.39 -12.57
CA HIS A 46 12.48 -11.54 -11.63
C HIS A 46 12.63 -10.31 -10.72
N ASP A 47 13.26 -10.49 -9.57
CA ASP A 47 13.46 -9.41 -8.57
C ASP A 47 14.21 -8.18 -9.12
N THR A 48 14.97 -8.35 -10.20
CA THR A 48 15.75 -7.29 -10.86
C THR A 48 15.08 -6.71 -12.11
N ASP A 49 13.87 -7.15 -12.47
CA ASP A 49 13.16 -6.62 -13.62
C ASP A 49 12.52 -5.26 -13.32
N ALA A 50 12.41 -4.42 -14.34
CA ALA A 50 11.70 -3.16 -14.22
C ALA A 50 10.20 -3.38 -13.96
N VAL A 51 9.63 -2.60 -13.03
CA VAL A 51 8.19 -2.59 -12.74
C VAL A 51 7.52 -1.51 -13.58
N ASN A 52 6.43 -1.85 -14.27
CA ASN A 52 5.65 -0.87 -15.03
C ASN A 52 4.53 -0.23 -14.19
N PHE A 53 3.93 0.85 -14.72
CA PHE A 53 2.89 1.59 -14.01
C PHE A 53 1.64 0.75 -13.67
N ARG A 54 1.32 -0.29 -14.46
CA ARG A 54 0.19 -1.17 -14.16
C ARG A 54 0.40 -1.95 -12.87
N GLN A 55 1.57 -2.56 -12.69
CA GLN A 55 1.94 -3.26 -11.47
C GLN A 55 1.94 -2.30 -10.26
N LEU A 56 2.46 -1.08 -10.41
CA LEU A 56 2.44 -0.07 -9.34
C LEU A 56 1.01 0.31 -8.93
N ARG A 57 0.11 0.55 -9.89
CA ARG A 57 -1.31 0.84 -9.59
C ARG A 57 -2.00 -0.30 -8.87
N GLU A 58 -1.64 -1.54 -9.20
CA GLU A 58 -2.19 -2.72 -8.54
C GLU A 58 -1.73 -2.77 -7.07
N VAL A 59 -0.46 -2.51 -6.78
CA VAL A 59 0.04 -2.36 -5.39
C VAL A 59 -0.70 -1.24 -4.66
N ALA A 60 -0.85 -0.07 -5.28
CA ALA A 60 -1.58 1.06 -4.69
C ALA A 60 -3.04 0.68 -4.39
N ARG A 61 -3.70 -0.04 -5.31
CA ARG A 61 -5.07 -0.54 -5.13
C ARG A 61 -5.19 -1.44 -3.90
N TYR A 62 -4.30 -2.42 -3.74
CA TYR A 62 -4.29 -3.29 -2.56
C TYR A 62 -4.04 -2.50 -1.27
N ALA A 63 -3.10 -1.56 -1.29
CA ALA A 63 -2.77 -0.73 -0.13
C ALA A 63 -3.97 0.14 0.30
N TYR A 64 -4.58 0.88 -0.62
CA TYR A 64 -5.71 1.77 -0.32
C TYR A 64 -6.95 0.99 0.14
N SER A 65 -7.20 -0.16 -0.48
CA SER A 65 -8.29 -1.06 -0.08
C SER A 65 -8.07 -1.63 1.34
N GLY A 66 -6.81 -1.97 1.67
CA GLY A 66 -6.43 -2.42 3.02
C GLY A 66 -6.59 -1.33 4.08
N ILE A 67 -6.23 -0.09 3.78
CA ILE A 67 -6.43 1.06 4.69
C ILE A 67 -7.92 1.30 4.92
N ALA A 68 -8.74 1.31 3.87
CA ALA A 68 -10.19 1.45 3.99
C ALA A 68 -10.79 0.36 4.91
N ALA A 69 -10.32 -0.89 4.77
CA ALA A 69 -10.77 -1.99 5.61
C ALA A 69 -10.31 -1.86 7.08
N ALA A 70 -9.10 -1.35 7.32
CA ALA A 70 -8.63 -1.02 8.66
C ALA A 70 -9.46 0.09 9.32
N THR A 71 -9.81 1.15 8.56
CA THR A 71 -10.73 2.19 9.03
C THR A 71 -12.11 1.61 9.36
N ALA A 72 -12.63 0.70 8.53
CA ALA A 72 -13.90 0.03 8.77
C ALA A 72 -13.88 -0.78 10.08
N LEU A 73 -12.81 -1.55 10.32
CA LEU A 73 -12.62 -2.32 11.55
C LEU A 73 -12.59 -1.43 12.81
N ALA A 74 -11.91 -0.27 12.72
CA ALA A 74 -11.79 0.67 13.82
C ALA A 74 -13.12 1.34 14.20
N MET A 75 -14.07 1.42 13.26
CA MET A 75 -15.39 2.02 13.49
C MET A 75 -16.43 1.02 14.01
N ILE A 76 -16.06 -0.24 14.24
CA ILE A 76 -16.96 -1.24 14.83
C ILE A 76 -17.18 -0.90 16.31
N PRO A 77 -18.43 -0.62 16.74
CA PRO A 77 -18.74 -0.31 18.13
C PRO A 77 -18.30 -1.41 19.09
N ASP A 78 -17.79 -1.00 20.26
CA ASP A 78 -17.41 -1.91 21.35
C ASP A 78 -18.63 -2.44 22.12
N VAL A 79 -18.41 -3.49 22.91
CA VAL A 79 -19.42 -3.99 23.86
C VAL A 79 -19.72 -2.96 24.96
N ASP A 80 -21.00 -2.60 25.07
CA ASP A 80 -21.53 -1.66 26.06
C ASP A 80 -21.24 -2.08 27.51
N ALA A 81 -21.31 -1.11 28.44
CA ALA A 81 -21.20 -1.39 29.87
C ALA A 81 -22.32 -2.33 30.35
N GLY A 82 -21.96 -3.36 31.14
CA GLY A 82 -22.90 -4.36 31.65
C GLY A 82 -23.32 -5.43 30.64
N LYS A 83 -22.85 -5.36 29.39
CA LYS A 83 -23.01 -6.44 28.39
C LYS A 83 -21.74 -7.27 28.28
N THR A 84 -21.90 -8.56 27.97
CA THR A 84 -20.79 -9.53 27.87
C THR A 84 -20.29 -9.73 26.45
N PHE A 85 -21.11 -9.44 25.43
CA PHE A 85 -20.80 -9.69 24.03
C PHE A 85 -21.49 -8.68 23.10
N SER A 86 -20.84 -8.30 22.02
CA SER A 86 -21.42 -7.54 20.91
C SER A 86 -20.90 -8.03 19.56
N ILE A 87 -21.72 -7.88 18.53
CA ILE A 87 -21.33 -7.98 17.12
C ILE A 87 -21.66 -6.64 16.49
N GLY A 88 -20.76 -6.13 15.64
CA GLY A 88 -20.97 -4.88 14.93
C GLY A 88 -20.47 -4.94 13.51
N VAL A 89 -20.92 -3.95 12.75
CA VAL A 89 -20.50 -3.68 11.37
C VAL A 89 -19.88 -2.28 11.36
N GLY A 90 -18.80 -2.12 10.60
CA GLY A 90 -18.18 -0.83 10.35
C GLY A 90 -17.96 -0.61 8.86
N THR A 91 -17.89 0.64 8.44
CA THR A 91 -17.58 1.02 7.05
C THR A 91 -16.42 1.99 7.06
N GLY A 92 -15.57 1.94 6.03
CA GLY A 92 -14.39 2.80 5.92
C GLY A 92 -14.11 3.17 4.47
N GLY A 93 -13.47 4.32 4.27
CA GLY A 93 -13.08 4.78 2.95
C GLY A 93 -11.72 5.48 2.96
N TYR A 94 -10.96 5.33 1.87
CA TYR A 94 -9.65 5.95 1.70
C TYR A 94 -9.32 6.15 0.21
N LEU A 95 -9.03 7.39 -0.20
CA LEU A 95 -8.67 7.76 -1.59
C LEU A 95 -9.57 7.13 -2.68
N GLY A 96 -10.89 7.13 -2.45
CA GLY A 96 -11.88 6.56 -3.38
C GLY A 96 -12.13 5.05 -3.24
N TYR A 97 -11.42 4.37 -2.34
CA TYR A 97 -11.68 2.97 -2.00
C TYR A 97 -12.61 2.87 -0.80
N GLN A 98 -13.45 1.84 -0.78
CA GLN A 98 -14.41 1.58 0.28
C GLN A 98 -14.24 0.15 0.82
N ALA A 99 -14.59 -0.02 2.08
CA ALA A 99 -14.59 -1.32 2.73
C ALA A 99 -15.69 -1.41 3.79
N VAL A 100 -16.10 -2.65 4.05
CA VAL A 100 -17.03 -3.02 5.12
C VAL A 100 -16.32 -4.01 6.03
N ALA A 101 -16.52 -3.91 7.33
CA ALA A 101 -15.98 -4.84 8.30
C ALA A 101 -17.05 -5.37 9.23
N VAL A 102 -16.85 -6.61 9.68
CA VAL A 102 -17.65 -7.28 10.70
C VAL A 102 -16.73 -7.67 11.85
N GLY A 103 -17.21 -7.57 13.07
CA GLY A 103 -16.41 -7.89 14.23
C GLY A 103 -17.26 -8.21 15.43
N ALA A 104 -16.63 -8.90 16.37
CA ALA A 104 -17.21 -9.26 17.65
C ALA A 104 -16.31 -8.75 18.77
N SER A 105 -16.91 -8.30 19.86
CA SER A 105 -16.18 -7.97 21.07
C SER A 105 -16.84 -8.62 22.28
N ALA A 106 -16.02 -9.00 23.27
CA ALA A 106 -16.48 -9.64 24.48
C ALA A 106 -15.81 -9.00 25.70
N ARG A 107 -16.57 -8.89 26.80
CA ARG A 107 -16.08 -8.48 28.10
C ARG A 107 -16.01 -9.69 29.02
N LEU A 108 -14.80 -10.07 29.43
CA LEU A 108 -14.54 -11.19 30.32
C LEU A 108 -14.32 -10.65 31.74
N GLY A 109 -15.34 -10.77 32.58
CA GLY A 109 -15.32 -10.17 33.92
C GLY A 109 -15.47 -8.64 33.89
N GLN A 110 -14.95 -7.95 34.91
CA GLN A 110 -15.08 -6.48 35.03
C GLN A 110 -13.98 -5.71 34.29
N ASN A 111 -12.83 -6.35 34.06
CA ASN A 111 -11.58 -5.67 33.75
C ASN A 111 -11.02 -6.02 32.36
N LEU A 112 -11.35 -7.18 31.79
CA LEU A 112 -10.81 -7.64 30.51
C LEU A 112 -11.83 -7.49 29.37
N LYS A 113 -11.39 -6.91 28.25
CA LYS A 113 -12.13 -6.91 26.99
C LYS A 113 -11.28 -7.49 25.88
N VAL A 114 -11.92 -8.16 24.93
CA VAL A 114 -11.32 -8.67 23.70
C VAL A 114 -12.18 -8.28 22.51
N ARG A 115 -11.55 -8.09 21.35
CA ARG A 115 -12.20 -7.83 20.07
C ARG A 115 -11.52 -8.64 18.97
N VAL A 116 -12.32 -9.13 18.04
CA VAL A 116 -11.87 -9.73 16.78
C VAL A 116 -12.71 -9.17 15.63
N GLY A 117 -12.14 -9.07 14.44
CA GLY A 117 -12.90 -8.65 13.27
C GLY A 117 -12.20 -8.91 11.95
N ALA A 118 -12.97 -8.89 10.88
CA ALA A 118 -12.50 -8.98 9.50
C ALA A 118 -13.13 -7.89 8.63
N GLY A 119 -12.34 -7.33 7.71
CA GLY A 119 -12.75 -6.31 6.76
C GLY A 119 -12.63 -6.80 5.31
N ILE A 120 -13.58 -6.45 4.46
CA ILE A 120 -13.61 -6.79 3.04
C ILE A 120 -13.68 -5.49 2.24
N SER A 121 -12.87 -5.41 1.19
CA SER A 121 -12.77 -4.28 0.26
C SER A 121 -12.68 -4.78 -1.18
N ALA A 122 -12.69 -3.87 -2.16
CA ALA A 122 -12.66 -4.23 -3.59
C ALA A 122 -11.35 -4.88 -4.08
N ALA A 123 -10.33 -5.02 -3.23
CA ALA A 123 -9.06 -5.66 -3.59
C ALA A 123 -8.45 -6.51 -2.48
N SER A 124 -8.86 -6.38 -1.21
CA SER A 124 -8.23 -7.12 -0.12
C SER A 124 -9.20 -7.49 1.01
N THR A 125 -8.83 -8.53 1.75
CA THR A 125 -9.44 -8.89 3.04
C THR A 125 -8.44 -8.59 4.15
N THR A 126 -8.89 -8.01 5.25
CA THR A 126 -8.07 -7.75 6.45
C THR A 126 -8.69 -8.45 7.66
N TRP A 127 -7.88 -8.74 8.67
CA TRP A 127 -8.35 -9.26 9.95
C TRP A 127 -7.55 -8.62 11.08
N GLY A 128 -8.15 -8.56 12.27
CA GLY A 128 -7.52 -8.02 13.45
C GLY A 128 -8.11 -8.59 14.72
N ALA A 129 -7.29 -8.62 15.77
CA ALA A 129 -7.69 -8.99 17.11
C ALA A 129 -7.01 -8.07 18.12
N GLY A 130 -7.64 -7.82 19.26
CA GLY A 130 -7.09 -6.98 20.31
C GLY A 130 -7.69 -7.32 21.68
N ALA A 131 -6.98 -6.96 22.74
CA ALA A 131 -7.44 -7.10 24.11
C ALA A 131 -7.04 -5.86 24.92
N SER A 132 -7.83 -5.54 25.95
CA SER A 132 -7.54 -4.44 26.88
C SER A 132 -7.89 -4.86 28.30
N TYR A 133 -7.08 -4.45 29.27
CA TYR A 133 -7.32 -4.64 30.70
C TYR A 133 -7.40 -3.30 31.43
N SER A 134 -8.37 -3.13 32.33
CA SER A 134 -8.56 -1.91 33.16
C SER A 134 -8.53 -2.27 34.63
N TRP A 135 -7.85 -1.51 35.48
CA TRP A 135 -7.87 -1.66 36.94
C TRP A 135 -8.60 -0.50 37.62
#